data_AF-A0A839UUB9-F1
#
_entry.id   AF-A0A839UUB9-F1
#
_cell.length_a   1.000
_cell.length_b   1.000
_cell.length_c   1.000
_cell.angle_alpha   90.00
_cell.angle_beta   90.00
_cell.angle_gamma   90.00
#
_symmetry.space_group_name_H-M   'P 1'
#
loop_
_entity.id
_entity.type
_entity.pdbx_description
1 polymer ?
#
loop_
_entity_poly.entity_id
_entity_poly.type
_entity_poly.pdbx_seq_one_letter_code
_entity_poly.pdbx_strand_id
1 'polypeptide(L)'
;MKFKNLIFAFLLLMPAASFADAMECKIGPLDMEFGGNKWLVYACSDGKSIVAVSAPGNPAMPFFFSVAPKNGSYTVAGEGNGDKTASKSAYEALLKLEKRDIEEIIKKAKNA
;
A
#
# COMPACT_ATOMS: atom_id res chain seq x y z
N MET A 1 38.02 45.38 36.41
CA MET A 1 38.06 44.21 35.50
C MET A 1 36.64 43.67 35.36
N LYS A 2 36.07 43.63 34.14
CA LYS A 2 34.72 43.09 33.87
C LYS A 2 34.88 41.72 33.21
N PHE A 3 34.53 40.65 33.92
CA PHE A 3 34.48 39.29 33.38
C PHE A 3 33.27 39.19 32.43
N LYS A 4 33.55 39.10 31.12
CA LYS A 4 32.52 38.83 30.11
C LYS A 4 32.26 37.33 30.10
N ASN A 5 31.03 36.96 30.47
CA ASN A 5 30.43 35.64 30.28
C ASN A 5 30.67 35.12 28.86
N LEU A 6 31.35 33.99 28.73
CA LEU A 6 31.39 33.22 27.49
C LEU A 6 30.50 31.99 27.67
N ILE A 7 29.24 32.14 27.25
CA ILE A 7 28.27 31.04 27.18
C ILE A 7 28.71 30.13 26.03
N PHE A 8 29.19 28.92 26.37
CA PHE A 8 29.43 27.85 25.42
C PHE A 8 28.07 27.32 24.93
N ALA A 9 27.68 27.68 23.70
CA ALA A 9 26.51 27.13 23.05
C ALA A 9 26.81 25.68 22.66
N PHE A 10 26.26 24.73 23.43
CA PHE A 10 26.23 23.31 23.09
C PHE A 10 25.23 23.12 21.94
N LEU A 11 25.73 23.08 20.70
CA LEU A 11 24.91 22.75 19.53
C LEU A 11 24.46 21.29 19.66
N LEU A 12 23.19 21.09 20.00
CA LEU A 12 22.52 19.80 19.97
C LEU A 12 22.50 19.30 18.50
N LEU A 13 23.34 18.32 18.19
CA LEU A 13 23.18 17.46 17.01
C LEU A 13 21.92 16.62 17.22
N MET A 14 20.76 17.17 16.89
CA MET A 14 19.53 16.38 16.80
C MET A 14 19.63 15.49 15.56
N PRO A 15 19.50 14.16 15.70
CA PRO A 15 19.30 13.28 14.56
C PRO A 15 18.01 13.72 13.87
N ALA A 16 18.07 14.02 12.59
CA ALA A 16 16.86 14.21 11.80
C ALA A 16 16.09 12.88 11.83
N ALA A 17 14.94 12.86 12.52
CA ALA A 17 14.00 11.76 12.41
C ALA A 17 13.50 11.74 10.96
N SER A 18 13.96 10.75 10.19
CA SER A 18 13.40 10.47 8.87
C SER A 18 12.01 9.90 9.09
N PHE A 19 10.98 10.73 8.98
CA PHE A 19 9.62 10.25 8.80
C PHE A 19 9.59 9.67 7.39
N ALA A 20 9.63 8.33 7.28
CA ALA A 20 9.24 7.70 6.04
C ALA A 20 7.82 8.19 5.73
N ASP A 21 7.65 8.90 4.61
CA ASP A 21 6.34 9.36 4.18
C ASP A 21 5.34 8.21 4.23
N ALA A 22 4.12 8.50 4.70
CA ALA A 22 3.06 7.51 4.71
C ALA A 22 2.86 6.97 3.29
N MET A 23 2.84 5.64 3.15
CA MET A 23 2.68 5.00 1.85
C MET A 23 1.28 5.32 1.29
N GLU A 24 1.23 6.07 0.18
CA GLU A 24 -0.04 6.43 -0.47
C GLU A 24 -0.36 5.47 -1.61
N CYS A 25 -1.56 4.90 -1.61
CA CYS A 25 -2.04 4.00 -2.67
C CYS A 25 -3.16 4.65 -3.46
N LYS A 26 -2.79 5.56 -4.38
CA LYS A 26 -3.73 6.39 -5.17
C LYS A 26 -3.42 6.39 -6.68
N ILE A 27 -2.44 5.62 -7.14
CA ILE A 27 -2.05 5.58 -8.56
C ILE A 27 -2.95 4.57 -9.28
N GLY A 28 -3.80 5.02 -10.22
CA GLY A 28 -4.87 4.23 -10.85
C GLY A 28 -6.23 4.93 -10.76
N PRO A 29 -7.37 4.22 -10.79
CA PRO A 29 -7.52 2.76 -10.66
C PRO A 29 -7.40 1.98 -11.97
N LEU A 30 -7.05 0.70 -11.84
CA LEU A 30 -7.35 -0.32 -12.84
C LEU A 30 -8.61 -1.09 -12.43
N ASP A 31 -9.54 -1.26 -13.37
CA ASP A 31 -10.64 -2.22 -13.21
C ASP A 31 -10.11 -3.64 -13.45
N MET A 32 -10.15 -4.47 -12.40
CA MET A 32 -9.70 -5.86 -12.46
C MET A 32 -10.75 -6.80 -11.87
N GLU A 33 -10.65 -8.08 -12.20
CA GLU A 33 -11.51 -9.13 -11.63
C GLU A 33 -10.68 -10.10 -10.79
N PHE A 34 -11.10 -10.30 -9.54
CA PHE A 34 -10.52 -11.29 -8.64
C PHE A 34 -11.63 -12.07 -7.96
N GLY A 35 -11.56 -13.40 -8.04
CA GLY A 35 -12.58 -14.27 -7.45
C GLY A 35 -13.98 -14.06 -8.03
N GLY A 36 -14.08 -13.71 -9.33
CA GLY A 36 -15.35 -13.49 -10.02
C GLY A 36 -16.05 -12.16 -9.72
N ASN A 37 -15.40 -11.24 -9.00
CA ASN A 37 -15.95 -9.93 -8.66
C ASN A 37 -15.02 -8.81 -9.13
N LYS A 38 -15.59 -7.64 -9.44
CA LYS A 38 -14.82 -6.45 -9.85
C LYS A 38 -14.15 -5.75 -8.67
N TRP A 39 -12.91 -5.31 -8.86
CA TRP A 39 -12.10 -4.58 -7.90
C TRP A 39 -11.43 -3.39 -8.58
N LEU A 40 -11.29 -2.30 -7.83
CA LEU A 40 -10.50 -1.13 -8.19
C LEU A 40 -9.09 -1.31 -7.64
N VAL A 41 -8.10 -1.45 -8.51
CA VAL A 41 -6.71 -1.70 -8.11
C VAL A 41 -5.88 -0.43 -8.24
N TYR A 42 -5.23 -0.03 -7.16
CA TYR A 42 -4.34 1.11 -7.10
C TYR A 42 -2.92 0.66 -6.77
N ALA A 43 -1.94 1.25 -7.45
CA ALA A 43 -0.54 1.15 -7.07
C ALA A 43 -0.19 2.15 -5.96
N CYS A 44 0.77 1.75 -5.12
CA CYS A 44 1.29 2.57 -4.05
C CYS A 44 2.55 3.36 -4.46
N SER A 45 2.81 4.46 -3.75
CA SER A 45 3.95 5.35 -3.98
C SER A 45 5.31 4.66 -3.77
N ASP A 46 5.35 3.53 -3.08
CA ASP A 46 6.54 2.70 -2.88
C ASP A 46 6.97 1.93 -4.14
N GLY A 47 6.16 1.95 -5.21
CA GLY A 47 6.45 1.33 -6.49
C GLY A 47 6.49 -0.19 -6.47
N LYS A 48 6.07 -0.83 -5.38
CA LYS A 48 6.11 -2.28 -5.19
C LYS A 48 4.85 -2.85 -4.55
N SER A 49 3.99 -2.03 -3.96
CA SER A 49 2.73 -2.46 -3.34
C SER A 49 1.52 -2.05 -4.17
N ILE A 50 0.44 -2.81 -4.03
CA ILE A 50 -0.88 -2.48 -4.60
C ILE A 50 -1.96 -2.65 -3.53
N VAL A 51 -3.08 -1.94 -3.72
CA VAL A 51 -4.33 -2.19 -2.99
C VAL A 51 -5.45 -2.51 -3.96
N ALA A 52 -6.27 -3.51 -3.63
CA ALA A 52 -7.48 -3.84 -4.37
C ALA A 52 -8.69 -3.48 -3.51
N VAL A 53 -9.48 -2.52 -3.94
CA VAL A 53 -10.66 -2.00 -3.24
C VAL A 53 -11.92 -2.57 -3.88
N SER A 54 -12.90 -3.00 -3.09
CA SER A 54 -14.18 -3.51 -3.59
C SER A 54 -14.85 -2.45 -4.49
N ALA A 55 -15.09 -2.77 -5.76
CA ALA A 55 -15.78 -1.87 -6.68
C ALA A 55 -17.28 -1.75 -6.34
N PRO A 56 -18.00 -0.73 -6.85
CA PRO A 56 -19.45 -0.64 -6.69
C PRO A 56 -20.16 -1.93 -7.15
N GLY A 57 -21.05 -2.45 -6.30
CA GLY A 57 -21.77 -3.71 -6.56
C GLY A 57 -21.01 -4.99 -6.22
N ASN A 58 -19.75 -4.90 -5.77
CA ASN A 58 -19.02 -6.05 -5.24
C ASN A 58 -19.64 -6.48 -3.89
N PRO A 59 -20.05 -7.76 -3.70
CA PRO A 59 -20.64 -8.23 -2.44
C PRO A 59 -19.72 -8.11 -1.22
N ALA A 60 -18.40 -8.03 -1.43
CA ALA A 60 -17.45 -7.80 -0.36
C ALA A 60 -17.54 -6.36 0.21
N MET A 61 -18.16 -5.40 -0.47
CA MET A 61 -18.17 -4.01 -0.05
C MET A 61 -18.77 -3.82 1.35
N PRO A 62 -18.15 -2.98 2.22
CA PRO A 62 -16.85 -2.33 2.06
C PRO A 62 -15.68 -3.27 2.40
N PHE A 63 -14.71 -3.38 1.48
CA PHE A 63 -13.50 -4.19 1.69
C PHE A 63 -12.31 -3.68 0.86
N PHE A 64 -11.09 -3.85 1.38
CA PHE A 64 -9.87 -3.76 0.59
C PHE A 64 -8.85 -4.84 0.96
N PHE A 65 -7.98 -5.15 -0.01
CA PHE A 65 -6.78 -5.93 0.20
C PHE A 65 -5.55 -5.06 0.01
N SER A 66 -4.52 -5.26 0.83
CA SER A 66 -3.15 -4.79 0.57
C SER A 66 -2.28 -5.96 0.12
N VAL A 67 -1.48 -5.74 -0.93
CA VAL A 67 -0.49 -6.69 -1.42
C VAL A 67 0.87 -6.01 -1.41
N ALA A 68 1.77 -6.49 -0.56
CA ALA A 68 3.05 -5.86 -0.30
C ALA A 68 4.16 -6.90 -0.10
N PRO A 69 5.42 -6.55 -0.42
CA PRO A 69 6.53 -7.46 -0.24
C PRO A 69 6.91 -7.63 1.24
N LYS A 70 7.14 -8.87 1.67
CA LYS A 70 7.62 -9.26 3.01
C LYS A 70 8.59 -10.43 2.89
N ASN A 71 9.81 -10.29 3.39
CA ASN A 71 10.84 -11.35 3.40
C ASN A 71 11.12 -11.99 2.02
N GLY A 72 11.07 -11.19 0.94
CA GLY A 72 11.34 -11.67 -0.42
C GLY A 72 10.15 -12.30 -1.15
N SER A 73 9.00 -12.47 -0.48
CA SER A 73 7.73 -12.85 -1.10
C SER A 73 6.71 -11.71 -0.99
N TYR A 74 5.54 -11.86 -1.60
CA TYR A 74 4.41 -10.97 -1.39
C TYR A 74 3.44 -11.55 -0.37
N THR A 75 2.88 -10.68 0.47
CA THR A 75 1.81 -11.02 1.40
C THR A 75 0.55 -10.26 1.06
N VAL A 76 -0.59 -10.91 1.27
CA VAL A 76 -1.91 -10.32 1.11
C VAL A 76 -2.54 -10.15 2.49
N ALA A 77 -3.02 -8.97 2.82
CA ALA A 77 -3.84 -8.71 4.01
C ALA A 77 -5.14 -8.05 3.60
N GLY A 78 -6.25 -8.39 4.27
CA GLY A 78 -7.58 -7.89 3.93
C GLY A 78 -8.27 -7.27 5.13
N GLU A 79 -9.03 -6.20 4.88
CA GLU A 79 -9.83 -5.52 5.88
C GLU A 79 -11.18 -5.10 5.29
N GLY A 80 -12.25 -5.36 6.04
CA GLY A 80 -13.63 -5.04 5.66
C GLY A 80 -14.64 -5.95 6.34
N ASN A 81 -15.92 -5.69 6.10
CA ASN A 81 -17.03 -6.38 6.77
C ASN A 81 -18.17 -6.82 5.84
N GLY A 82 -18.01 -6.75 4.51
CA GLY A 82 -18.96 -7.33 3.56
C GLY A 82 -18.85 -8.86 3.45
N ASP A 83 -19.35 -9.41 2.34
CA ASP A 83 -19.45 -10.86 2.17
C ASP A 83 -18.09 -11.58 2.25
N LYS A 84 -18.01 -12.58 3.13
CA LYS A 84 -16.79 -13.35 3.38
C LYS A 84 -16.44 -14.31 2.24
N THR A 85 -17.44 -14.79 1.50
CA THR A 85 -17.19 -15.69 0.36
C THR A 85 -16.56 -14.91 -0.78
N ALA A 86 -17.10 -13.73 -1.10
CA ALA A 86 -16.55 -12.85 -2.12
C ALA A 86 -15.12 -12.39 -1.80
N SER A 87 -14.87 -11.96 -0.56
CA SER A 87 -13.51 -11.58 -0.14
C SER A 87 -12.56 -12.77 -0.12
N LYS A 88 -12.98 -13.96 0.35
CA LYS A 88 -12.15 -15.17 0.31
C LYS A 88 -11.73 -15.55 -1.12
N SER A 89 -12.65 -15.54 -2.08
CA SER A 89 -12.32 -15.86 -3.47
C SER A 89 -11.33 -14.87 -4.09
N ALA A 90 -11.44 -13.58 -3.74
CA ALA A 90 -10.47 -12.57 -4.18
C ALA A 90 -9.11 -12.76 -3.51
N TYR A 91 -9.06 -13.05 -2.21
CA TYR A 91 -7.83 -13.35 -1.49
C TYR A 91 -7.06 -14.53 -2.11
N GLU A 92 -7.76 -15.62 -2.45
CA GLU A 92 -7.17 -16.79 -3.10
C GLU A 92 -6.64 -16.50 -4.51
N ALA A 93 -7.25 -15.56 -5.24
CA ALA A 93 -6.74 -15.09 -6.53
C ALA A 93 -5.49 -14.21 -6.36
N LEU A 94 -5.50 -13.28 -5.40
CA LEU A 94 -4.37 -12.39 -5.11
C LEU A 94 -3.13 -13.16 -4.63
N LEU A 95 -3.29 -14.24 -3.86
CA LEU A 95 -2.18 -15.10 -3.43
C LEU A 95 -1.45 -15.79 -4.59
N LYS A 96 -2.06 -15.89 -5.77
CA LYS A 96 -1.46 -16.51 -6.95
C LYS A 96 -0.65 -15.52 -7.79
N LEU A 97 -0.72 -14.23 -7.50
CA LEU A 97 0.06 -13.23 -8.21
C LEU A 97 1.54 -13.40 -7.91
N GLU A 98 2.34 -13.48 -8.97
CA GLU A 98 3.78 -13.46 -8.87
C GLU A 98 4.31 -12.02 -8.87
N LYS A 99 5.58 -11.85 -8.50
CA LYS A 99 6.26 -10.55 -8.53
C LYS A 99 6.09 -9.85 -9.88
N ARG A 100 6.23 -10.57 -10.99
CA ARG A 100 6.09 -10.03 -12.35
C ARG A 100 4.68 -9.50 -12.61
N ASP A 101 3.65 -10.19 -12.12
CA ASP A 101 2.26 -9.78 -12.31
C ASP A 101 1.99 -8.47 -11.55
N ILE A 102 2.50 -8.36 -10.33
CA ILE A 102 2.39 -7.13 -9.51
C ILE A 102 3.14 -5.97 -10.16
N GLU A 103 4.36 -6.20 -10.65
CA GLU A 103 5.12 -5.18 -11.39
C GLU A 103 4.39 -4.71 -12.65
N GLU A 104 3.74 -5.63 -13.37
CA GLU A 104 2.92 -5.31 -14.54
C GLU A 104 1.66 -4.50 -14.16
N ILE A 105 0.98 -4.88 -13.08
CA ILE A 105 -0.17 -4.13 -12.54
C ILE A 105 0.26 -2.70 -12.18
N ILE A 106 1.37 -2.53 -11.47
CA ILE A 106 1.90 -1.22 -11.08
C ILE A 106 2.24 -0.38 -12.32
N LYS A 107 2.87 -0.99 -13.33
CA LYS A 107 3.17 -0.32 -14.58
C LYS A 107 1.90 0.12 -15.30
N LYS A 108 0.87 -0.71 -15.37
CA LYS A 108 -0.42 -0.37 -15.99
C LYS A 108 -1.12 0.76 -15.23
N ALA A 109 -1.16 0.69 -13.89
CA ALA A 109 -1.83 1.68 -13.06
C ALA A 109 -1.22 3.09 -13.20
N LYS A 110 0.09 3.19 -13.46
CA LYS A 110 0.77 4.47 -13.75
C LYS A 110 0.36 5.12 -15.08
N ASN A 111 -0.28 4.37 -15.97
CA ASN A 111 -0.71 4.83 -17.29
C ASN A 111 -2.24 4.78 -17.45
N ALA A 112 -2.98 4.58 -16.37
CA ALA A 112 -4.44 4.52 -16.35
C ALA A 112 -5.07 5.91 -16.41
#